data_AF-A0A951MFY9-F1
#
_entry.id   AF-A0A951MFY9-F1
#
_cell.length_a   1.000
_cell.length_b   1.000
_cell.length_c   1.000
_cell.angle_alpha   90.00
_cell.angle_beta   90.00
_cell.angle_gamma   90.00
#
_symmetry.space_group_name_H-M   'P 1'
#
loop_
_entity.id
_entity.type
_entity.pdbx_description
1 polymer ?
#
loop_
_entity_poly.entity_id
_entity_poly.type
_entity_poly.pdbx_seq_one_letter_code
_entity_poly.pdbx_strand_id
1 'polypeptide(L)'
;MKTVDLKLAGLNFIQSEAWSNAVLENEALNLNYSIVQGNELIEVSANGNRRVLRKSRFTTVQLTTQKREFTLNFEEVSETF
;
A
#
# COMPACT_ATOMS: atom_id res chain seq x y z
N MET A 1 -23.40 -23.45 -4.32
CA MET A 1 -22.82 -22.15 -3.92
C MET A 1 -23.95 -21.14 -3.91
N LYS A 2 -24.22 -20.48 -2.78
CA LYS A 2 -25.39 -19.58 -2.64
C LYS A 2 -24.94 -18.17 -3.00
N THR A 3 -25.39 -17.66 -4.14
CA THR A 3 -25.05 -16.31 -4.59
C THR A 3 -25.92 -15.31 -3.83
N VAL A 4 -25.30 -14.35 -3.15
CA VAL A 4 -26.00 -13.29 -2.42
C VAL A 4 -25.67 -11.98 -3.11
N ASP A 5 -26.68 -11.30 -3.65
CA ASP A 5 -26.51 -9.95 -4.20
C ASP A 5 -26.35 -8.95 -3.06
N LEU A 6 -25.11 -8.61 -2.77
CA LEU A 6 -24.77 -7.59 -1.79
C LEU A 6 -24.77 -6.22 -2.46
N LYS A 7 -25.62 -5.32 -1.95
CA LYS A 7 -25.56 -3.89 -2.31
C LYS A 7 -24.22 -3.30 -1.85
N LEU A 8 -23.75 -2.26 -2.53
CA LEU A 8 -22.49 -1.57 -2.21
C LEU A 8 -22.34 -1.23 -0.71
N ALA A 9 -23.41 -0.78 -0.06
CA ALA A 9 -23.41 -0.49 1.37
C ALA A 9 -23.10 -1.72 2.24
N GLY A 10 -23.60 -2.90 1.86
CA GLY A 10 -23.30 -4.17 2.54
C GLY A 10 -21.85 -4.61 2.33
N LEU A 11 -21.31 -4.41 1.13
CA LEU A 11 -19.89 -4.67 0.86
C LEU A 11 -18.97 -3.77 1.69
N ASN A 12 -19.28 -2.47 1.77
CA ASN A 12 -18.51 -1.50 2.56
C ASN A 12 -18.54 -1.84 4.05
N PHE A 13 -19.68 -2.31 4.56
CA PHE A 13 -19.79 -2.75 5.95
C PHE A 13 -18.88 -3.96 6.23
N ILE A 14 -18.96 -5.00 5.39
CA ILE A 14 -18.13 -6.20 5.53
C ILE A 14 -16.64 -5.83 5.44
N GLN A 15 -16.27 -4.95 4.51
CA GLN A 15 -14.90 -4.48 4.37
C GLN A 15 -14.42 -3.74 5.63
N SER A 16 -15.25 -2.85 6.19
CA SER A 16 -14.93 -2.12 7.41
C SER A 16 -14.75 -3.05 8.61
N GLU A 17 -15.61 -4.06 8.75
CA GLU A 17 -15.53 -5.06 9.82
C GLU A 17 -14.27 -5.92 9.69
N ALA A 18 -13.99 -6.42 8.48
CA ALA A 18 -12.79 -7.19 8.19
C ALA A 18 -11.51 -6.38 8.46
N TRP A 19 -11.48 -5.10 8.07
CA TRP A 19 -10.35 -4.21 8.36
C TRP A 19 -10.14 -4.02 9.85
N SER A 20 -11.20 -3.76 10.62
CA SER A 20 -11.11 -3.59 12.08
C SER A 20 -10.58 -4.85 12.77
N ASN A 21 -11.08 -6.03 12.37
CA ASN A 21 -10.62 -7.31 12.93
C ASN A 21 -9.15 -7.57 12.58
N ALA A 22 -8.73 -7.28 11.35
CA ALA A 22 -7.33 -7.42 10.94
C ALA A 22 -6.39 -6.50 11.75
N VAL A 23 -6.80 -5.26 12.04
CA VAL A 23 -6.01 -4.36 12.89
C VAL A 23 -5.85 -4.94 14.30
N LEU A 24 -6.94 -5.41 14.92
CA LEU A 24 -6.90 -6.00 16.26
C LEU A 24 -6.02 -7.26 16.31
N GLU A 25 -6.11 -8.13 15.31
CA GLU A 25 -5.28 -9.33 15.22
C GLU A 25 -3.80 -8.97 15.05
N ASN A 26 -3.49 -8.00 14.19
CA ASN A 26 -2.13 -7.52 13.97
C ASN A 26 -1.55 -6.87 15.23
N GLU A 27 -2.35 -6.15 16.02
CA GLU A 27 -1.94 -5.63 17.34
C GLU A 27 -1.65 -6.76 18.33
N ALA A 28 -2.53 -7.77 18.41
CA ALA A 28 -2.34 -8.93 19.30
C ALA A 28 -1.06 -9.71 18.96
N LEU A 29 -0.70 -9.77 17.67
CA LEU A 29 0.52 -10.39 17.18
C LEU A 29 1.76 -9.48 17.25
N ASN A 30 1.62 -8.23 17.70
CA ASN A 30 2.67 -7.21 17.71
C ASN A 30 3.35 -7.03 16.33
N LEU A 31 2.57 -7.07 15.25
CA LEU A 31 3.05 -6.90 13.87
C LEU A 31 3.36 -5.43 13.54
N ASN A 32 4.32 -4.88 14.27
CA ASN A 32 4.86 -3.55 14.02
C ASN A 32 5.96 -3.64 12.96
N TYR A 33 6.05 -2.63 12.10
CA TYR A 33 7.15 -2.51 11.15
C TYR A 33 7.97 -1.27 11.44
N SER A 34 9.28 -1.33 11.14
CA SER A 34 10.18 -0.21 11.34
C SER A 34 10.57 0.41 10.01
N ILE A 35 10.56 1.74 9.95
CA ILE A 35 11.02 2.51 8.79
C ILE A 35 12.08 3.51 9.22
N VAL A 36 12.98 3.81 8.29
CA VAL A 36 13.87 4.96 8.40
C VAL A 36 13.24 6.11 7.63
N GLN A 37 13.10 7.26 8.27
CA GLN A 37 12.67 8.49 7.61
C GLN A 37 13.57 9.63 8.07
N GLY A 38 14.23 10.29 7.12
CA GLY A 38 15.27 11.28 7.44
C GLY A 38 16.42 10.63 8.24
N ASN A 39 16.63 11.09 9.48
CA ASN A 39 17.65 10.60 10.42
C ASN A 39 17.05 9.85 11.62
N GLU A 40 15.81 9.37 11.52
CA GLU A 40 15.09 8.72 12.62
C GLU A 40 14.66 7.30 12.25
N LEU A 41 14.75 6.39 13.22
CA LEU A 41 14.16 5.06 13.15
C LEU A 41 12.79 5.14 13.82
N ILE A 42 11.75 4.88 13.04
CA ILE A 42 10.35 5.00 13.44
C ILE A 42 9.73 3.62 13.42
N GLU A 43 9.08 3.25 14.51
CA GLU A 43 8.19 2.09 14.57
C GLU A 43 6.78 2.54 14.18
N VAL A 44 6.13 1.77 13.32
CA VAL A 44 4.74 1.97 12.92
C VAL A 44 3.93 0.76 13.39
N SER A 45 2.95 1.01 14.25
CA SER A 45 2.04 0.01 14.77
C SER A 45 0.99 -0.42 13.74
N ALA A 46 0.33 -1.55 13.97
CA ALA A 46 -0.73 -2.07 13.11
C ALA A 46 -1.91 -1.09 12.90
N ASN A 47 -2.18 -0.21 13.87
CA ASN A 47 -3.19 0.86 13.77
C ASN A 47 -2.69 2.15 13.10
N GLY A 48 -1.44 2.17 12.62
CA GLY A 48 -0.82 3.32 11.98
C GLY A 48 -0.19 4.34 12.94
N ASN A 49 -0.25 4.12 14.26
CA ASN A 49 0.46 4.96 15.22
C ASN A 49 1.96 4.88 15.00
N ARG A 50 2.64 6.02 15.13
CA ARG A 50 4.07 6.16 14.82
C ARG A 50 4.82 6.57 16.07
N ARG A 51 5.92 5.86 16.36
CA ARG A 51 6.78 6.14 17.50
C ARG A 51 8.24 6.22 17.06
N VAL A 52 8.91 7.33 17.39
CA VAL A 52 10.35 7.48 17.18
C VAL A 52 11.08 6.63 18.22
N LEU A 53 11.88 5.67 17.76
CA LEU A 53 12.67 4.81 18.64
C LEU A 53 14.02 5.45 18.98
N ARG A 54 14.72 5.96 17.97
CA ARG A 54 16.06 6.56 18.10
C ARG A 54 16.47 7.28 16.82
N LYS A 55 17.57 8.03 16.88
CA LYS A 55 18.29 8.43 15.66
C LYS A 55 18.75 7.19 14.87
N SER A 56 18.45 7.18 13.59
CA SER A 56 18.90 6.15 12.67
C SER A 56 20.38 6.37 12.32
N ARG A 57 21.09 5.26 12.09
CA ARG A 57 22.46 5.28 11.51
C ARG A 57 22.44 5.32 9.99
N PHE A 58 21.27 5.10 9.40
CA PHE A 58 21.03 5.09 7.97
C PHE A 58 20.08 6.22 7.62
N THR A 59 20.15 6.71 6.38
CA THR A 59 19.21 7.70 5.87
C THR A 59 18.53 7.17 4.62
N THR A 60 17.29 7.58 4.40
CA THR A 60 16.53 7.20 3.21
C THR A 60 16.96 8.11 2.07
N VAL A 61 17.45 7.51 0.99
CA VAL A 61 17.82 8.25 -0.22
C VAL A 61 16.62 8.32 -1.14
N GLN A 62 16.24 9.53 -1.54
CA GLN A 62 15.20 9.72 -2.55
C GLN A 62 15.75 9.30 -3.91
N LEU A 63 15.23 8.21 -4.46
CA LEU A 63 15.53 7.82 -5.83
C LEU A 63 14.69 8.68 -6.77
N THR A 64 15.34 9.46 -7.62
CA THR A 64 14.67 10.15 -8.72
C THR A 64 14.34 9.12 -9.79
N THR A 65 13.18 8.46 -9.68
CA THR A 65 12.70 7.55 -10.71
C THR A 65 12.32 8.36 -11.93
N GLN A 66 13.13 8.31 -12.99
CA GLN A 66 12.74 8.90 -14.27
C GLN A 66 11.56 8.10 -14.82
N LYS A 67 10.39 8.73 -14.90
CA LYS A 67 9.22 8.16 -15.56
C LYS A 67 9.54 8.07 -17.06
N ARG A 68 9.89 6.87 -17.54
CA ARG A 68 10.06 6.60 -18.96
C ARG A 68 8.72 6.14 -19.51
N GLU A 69 8.08 7.00 -20.30
CA GLU A 69 6.89 6.65 -21.07
C GLU A 69 7.35 6.29 -22.49
N PHE A 70 6.86 5.18 -23.02
CA PHE A 70 7.10 4.76 -24.39
C PHE A 70 5.80 4.90 -25.15
N THR A 71 5.79 5.76 -26.16
CA THR A 71 4.68 5.85 -27.12
C THR A 71 4.95 4.87 -28.25
N LEU A 72 4.07 3.89 -28.43
CA LEU A 72 4.11 3.00 -29.58
C LEU A 72 3.44 3.70 -30.76
N ASN A 73 4.22 4.07 -31.78
CA ASN A 73 3.69 4.55 -33.04
C ASN A 73 3.49 3.34 -33.95
N PHE A 74 2.23 3.03 -34.28
CA PHE A 74 1.91 2.06 -35.31
C PHE A 74 1.85 2.81 -36.65
N GLU A 75 2.78 2.51 -37.56
CA GLU A 75 2.63 2.92 -38.96
C GLU A 75 1.58 2.00 -39.59
N GLU A 76 0.47 2.58 -40.05
CA GLU A 76 -0.50 1.86 -40.87
C GLU A 76 0.15 1.50 -42.20
N VAL A 77 0.51 0.23 -42.36
CA VAL A 77 0.91 -0.30 -43.66
C VAL A 77 -0.36 -0.44 -44.49
N SER A 78 -0.59 0.50 -45.41
CA SER A 78 -1.65 0.38 -46.39
C SER A 78 -1.29 -0.73 -47.38
N GLU A 79 -1.88 -1.92 -47.21
CA GLU A 79 -1.88 -2.94 -48.24
C GLU A 79 -2.76 -2.46 -49.40
N THR A 80 -2.14 -2.03 -50.50
CA THR A 80 -2.82 -1.85 -51.78
C THR A 80 -3.03 -3.22 -52.40
N PHE A 81 -4.30 -3.65 -52.43
CA PHE A 81 -4.79 -4.81 -53.19
C PHE A 81 -4.62 -4.65 -54.69
#